data_AF-A0A6U2XAI6-F1
#
_entry.id   AF-A0A6U2XAI6-F1
#
_cell.length_a   1.000
_cell.length_b   1.000
_cell.length_c   1.000
_cell.angle_alpha   90.00
_cell.angle_beta   90.00
_cell.angle_gamma   90.00
#
_symmetry.space_group_name_H-M   'P 1'
#
loop_
_entity.id
_entity.type
_entity.pdbx_description
1 polymer ?
#
loop_
_entity_poly.entity_id
_entity_poly.type
_entity_poly.pdbx_seq_one_letter_code
_entity_poly.pdbx_strand_id
1 'polypeptide(L)'
;MDSTYAKCLASCAAVLSTKTILVHVLGVRSRVMGKAYPQPEDDANPLLPLLKVALVCYGNDFGGADFVQRCERIAKNAAENEPFFFMTAITGGLAGLIPTGIGCQLAVAYTTCRIGHTLTYFLGPKITTAPRSVAWITGSVLTLGLGGIILSKK
;
A
#
# COMPACT_ATOMS: atom_id res chain seq x y z
N MET A 1 21.39 -14.08 1.79
CA MET A 1 20.17 -13.98 0.95
C MET A 1 20.53 -14.32 -0.49
N ASP A 2 19.80 -15.25 -1.10
CA ASP A 2 19.95 -15.60 -2.52
C ASP A 2 19.56 -14.42 -3.45
N SER A 3 20.20 -14.32 -4.62
CA SER A 3 19.95 -13.24 -5.59
C SER A 3 18.52 -13.25 -6.14
N THR A 4 17.97 -14.44 -6.37
CA THR A 4 16.59 -14.61 -6.87
C THR A 4 15.60 -14.10 -5.84
N TYR A 5 15.82 -14.45 -4.56
CA TYR A 5 14.96 -13.99 -3.48
C TYR A 5 15.04 -12.46 -3.31
N ALA A 6 16.25 -11.90 -3.35
CA ALA A 6 16.46 -10.46 -3.27
C ALA A 6 15.73 -9.69 -4.39
N LYS A 7 15.85 -10.16 -5.64
CA LYS A 7 15.15 -9.57 -6.80
C LYS A 7 13.63 -9.66 -6.64
N CYS A 8 13.11 -10.78 -6.15
CA CYS A 8 11.67 -10.94 -5.89
C CYS A 8 11.16 -9.94 -4.85
N LEU A 9 11.86 -9.81 -3.71
CA LEU A 9 11.51 -8.84 -2.67
C LEU A 9 11.59 -7.41 -3.19
N ALA A 10 12.62 -7.07 -3.96
CA ALA A 10 12.79 -5.74 -4.55
C ALA A 10 11.64 -5.39 -5.50
N SER A 11 11.25 -6.32 -6.40
CA SER A 11 10.12 -6.12 -7.30
C SER A 11 8.80 -5.94 -6.56
N CYS A 12 8.54 -6.76 -5.54
CA CYS A 12 7.34 -6.65 -4.70
C CYS A 12 7.30 -5.31 -3.95
N ALA A 13 8.43 -4.90 -3.37
CA ALA A 13 8.55 -3.63 -2.68
C ALA A 13 8.31 -2.46 -3.63
N ALA A 14 8.90 -2.48 -4.83
CA ALA A 14 8.69 -1.47 -5.86
C ALA A 14 7.21 -1.34 -6.23
N VAL A 15 6.51 -2.46 -6.45
CA VAL A 15 5.06 -2.45 -6.75
C VAL A 15 4.26 -1.80 -5.62
N LEU A 16 4.54 -2.16 -4.36
CA LEU A 16 3.81 -1.61 -3.21
C LEU A 16 4.15 -0.13 -2.96
N SER A 17 5.40 0.29 -3.18
CA SER A 17 5.80 1.69 -3.13
C SER A 17 5.09 2.51 -4.22
N THR A 18 5.06 2.03 -5.47
CA THR A 18 4.32 2.68 -6.55
C THR A 18 2.84 2.79 -6.21
N LYS A 19 2.22 1.73 -5.69
CA LYS A 19 0.83 1.76 -5.21
C LYS A 19 0.62 2.84 -4.15
N THR A 20 1.50 2.95 -3.15
CA THR A 20 1.37 3.96 -2.08
C THR A 20 1.52 5.38 -2.63
N ILE A 21 2.47 5.61 -3.54
CA ILE A 21 2.64 6.90 -4.24
C ILE A 21 1.35 7.26 -5.00
N LEU A 22 0.80 6.32 -5.77
CA LEU A 22 -0.46 6.55 -6.50
C LEU A 22 -1.62 6.90 -5.57
N VAL A 23 -1.76 6.21 -4.43
CA VAL A 23 -2.78 6.52 -3.42
C VAL A 23 -2.64 7.96 -2.90
N HIS A 24 -1.40 8.42 -2.64
CA HIS A 24 -1.14 9.80 -2.23
C HIS A 24 -1.46 10.81 -3.33
N VAL A 25 -1.03 10.55 -4.57
CA VAL A 25 -1.33 11.41 -5.73
C VAL A 25 -2.85 11.56 -5.92
N LEU A 26 -3.60 10.45 -5.82
CA LEU A 26 -5.06 10.47 -5.90
C LEU A 26 -5.70 11.25 -4.75
N GLY A 27 -5.18 11.10 -3.53
CA GLY A 27 -5.64 11.87 -2.37
C GLY A 27 -5.41 13.37 -2.54
N VAL A 28 -4.21 13.78 -2.98
CA VAL A 28 -3.89 15.19 -3.24
C VAL A 28 -4.76 15.75 -4.36
N ARG A 29 -4.93 15.00 -5.47
CA ARG A 29 -5.83 15.41 -6.57
C ARG A 29 -7.24 15.70 -6.03
N SER A 30 -7.78 14.81 -5.20
CA SER A 30 -9.12 14.97 -4.65
C SER A 30 -9.23 16.16 -3.68
N ARG A 31 -8.20 16.41 -2.85
CA ARG A 31 -8.14 17.63 -2.00
C ARG A 31 -8.16 18.91 -2.83
N VAL A 32 -7.34 18.98 -3.89
CA VAL A 32 -7.26 20.14 -4.78
C VAL A 32 -8.58 20.38 -5.51
N MET A 33 -9.25 19.31 -5.95
CA MET A 33 -10.54 19.39 -6.63
C MET A 33 -11.69 19.79 -5.69
N GLY A 34 -11.76 19.17 -4.52
CA GLY A 34 -12.82 19.39 -3.53
C GLY A 34 -12.58 20.59 -2.60
N LYS A 35 -11.46 21.30 -2.75
CA LYS A 35 -10.98 22.34 -1.81
C LYS A 35 -10.96 21.86 -0.35
N ALA A 36 -10.71 20.57 -0.16
CA ALA A 36 -10.72 19.91 1.15
C ALA A 36 -9.29 19.91 1.72
N TYR A 37 -8.75 21.11 1.95
CA TYR A 37 -7.39 21.27 2.45
C TYR A 37 -7.33 21.01 3.96
N PRO A 38 -6.34 20.24 4.44
CA PRO A 38 -6.17 20.00 5.86
C PRO A 38 -5.66 21.25 6.61
N GLN A 39 -4.95 22.12 5.90
CA GLN A 39 -4.33 23.32 6.46
C GLN A 39 -4.74 24.56 5.63
N PRO A 40 -4.99 25.72 6.26
CA PRO A 40 -5.36 26.94 5.54
C PRO A 40 -4.29 27.41 4.54
N GLU A 41 -3.01 27.16 4.81
CA GLU A 41 -1.90 27.60 3.95
C GLU A 41 -1.88 26.87 2.60
N ASP A 42 -2.44 25.66 2.53
CA ASP A 42 -2.51 24.87 1.29
C ASP A 42 -3.43 25.52 0.25
N ASP A 43 -4.49 26.22 0.69
CA ASP A 43 -5.41 26.95 -0.20
C ASP A 43 -4.76 28.24 -0.73
N ALA A 44 -3.83 28.81 0.03
CA ALA A 44 -3.06 29.99 -0.35
C ALA A 44 -1.82 29.68 -1.21
N ASN A 45 -1.59 28.42 -1.57
CA ASN A 45 -0.36 28.00 -2.26
C ASN A 45 -0.30 28.59 -3.69
N PRO A 46 0.69 29.43 -4.03
CA PRO A 46 0.81 30.03 -5.35
C PRO A 46 1.07 28.99 -6.47
N LEU A 47 1.54 27.79 -6.13
CA LEU A 47 1.76 26.69 -7.06
C LEU A 47 0.51 25.86 -7.35
N LEU A 48 -0.63 26.18 -6.71
CA LEU A 48 -1.88 25.43 -6.88
C LEU A 48 -2.34 25.33 -8.36
N PRO A 49 -2.22 26.38 -9.21
CA PRO A 49 -2.53 26.26 -10.64
C PRO A 49 -1.66 25.22 -11.36
N LEU A 50 -0.36 25.14 -11.04
CA LEU A 50 0.54 24.16 -11.62
C LEU A 50 0.19 22.73 -11.15
N LEU A 51 -0.11 22.58 -9.86
CA LEU A 51 -0.54 21.30 -9.29
C LEU A 51 -1.83 20.80 -9.94
N LYS A 52 -2.79 21.69 -10.24
CA LYS A 52 -4.02 21.32 -10.95
C LYS A 52 -3.73 20.72 -12.33
N VAL A 53 -2.78 21.27 -13.07
CA VAL A 53 -2.36 20.74 -14.37
C VAL A 53 -1.67 19.38 -14.18
N ALA A 54 -0.67 19.31 -13.30
CA ALA A 54 0.14 18.11 -13.07
C ALA A 54 -0.69 16.91 -12.56
N LEU A 55 -1.70 17.17 -11.73
CA LEU A 55 -2.58 16.14 -11.15
C LEU A 55 -3.82 15.85 -12.01
N VAL A 56 -3.94 16.50 -13.17
CA VAL A 56 -5.11 16.36 -14.06
C VAL A 56 -6.41 16.64 -13.28
N CYS A 57 -6.43 17.75 -12.58
CA CYS A 57 -7.57 18.27 -11.81
C CYS A 57 -8.61 18.90 -12.75
N TYR A 58 -9.13 18.09 -13.68
CA TYR A 58 -10.21 18.44 -14.59
C TYR A 58 -11.38 17.47 -14.41
N GLY A 59 -12.61 17.98 -14.57
CA GLY A 59 -13.83 17.18 -14.49
C GLY A 59 -14.33 16.94 -13.07
N ASN A 60 -14.91 15.76 -12.83
CA ASN A 60 -15.47 15.39 -11.54
C ASN A 60 -14.39 14.93 -10.54
N ASP A 61 -14.63 15.20 -9.26
CA ASP A 61 -13.84 14.66 -8.18
C ASP A 61 -14.20 13.18 -7.90
N PHE A 62 -13.29 12.44 -7.26
CA PHE A 62 -13.44 11.02 -6.94
C PHE A 62 -14.28 10.74 -5.68
N GLY A 63 -15.04 11.72 -5.19
CA GLY A 63 -15.92 11.58 -4.04
C GLY A 63 -15.57 12.49 -2.86
N GLY A 64 -14.81 13.57 -3.06
CA GLY A 64 -14.62 14.60 -2.05
C GLY A 64 -13.84 14.14 -0.83
N ALA A 65 -14.19 14.73 0.31
CA ALA A 65 -13.59 14.45 1.60
C ALA A 65 -13.63 12.95 1.97
N ASP A 66 -14.69 12.22 1.58
CA ASP A 66 -14.79 10.77 1.82
C ASP A 66 -13.71 10.00 1.07
N PHE A 67 -13.38 10.40 -0.17
CA PHE A 67 -12.33 9.76 -0.95
C PHE A 67 -10.94 10.08 -0.38
N VAL A 68 -10.71 11.33 0.03
CA VAL A 68 -9.48 11.74 0.72
C VAL A 68 -9.26 10.89 1.98
N GLN A 69 -10.30 10.74 2.81
CA GLN A 69 -10.22 9.93 4.02
C GLN A 69 -9.91 8.45 3.70
N ARG A 70 -10.43 7.91 2.59
CA ARG A 70 -10.08 6.55 2.15
C ARG A 70 -8.61 6.44 1.77
N CYS A 71 -8.10 7.38 0.98
CA CYS A 71 -6.67 7.42 0.62
C CYS A 71 -5.78 7.43 1.87
N GLU A 72 -6.11 8.26 2.86
CA GLU A 72 -5.38 8.34 4.13
C GLU A 72 -5.41 7.03 4.90
N ARG A 73 -6.57 6.38 5.00
CA ARG A 73 -6.71 5.08 5.68
C ARG A 73 -5.94 3.97 4.96
N ILE A 74 -5.92 3.97 3.62
CA ILE A 74 -5.11 3.04 2.83
C ILE A 74 -3.62 3.28 3.08
N ALA A 75 -3.17 4.54 3.01
CA ALA A 75 -1.77 4.90 3.24
C ALA A 75 -1.31 4.55 4.66
N LYS A 76 -2.14 4.84 5.67
CA LYS A 76 -1.88 4.45 7.06
C LYS A 76 -1.77 2.93 7.21
N ASN A 77 -2.71 2.17 6.63
CA ASN A 77 -2.66 0.72 6.66
C ASN A 77 -1.39 0.16 6.00
N ALA A 78 -0.99 0.74 4.87
CA ALA A 78 0.25 0.37 4.18
C ALA A 78 1.47 0.62 5.08
N ALA A 79 1.57 1.80 5.70
CA ALA A 79 2.65 2.15 6.61
C ALA A 79 2.71 1.23 7.85
N GLU A 80 1.57 0.77 8.35
CA GLU A 80 1.48 -0.12 9.51
C GLU A 80 1.74 -1.60 9.21
N ASN A 81 1.75 -2.02 7.94
CA ASN A 81 1.81 -3.45 7.59
C ASN A 81 2.96 -3.81 6.65
N GLU A 82 3.18 -3.02 5.59
CA GLU A 82 4.12 -3.36 4.52
C GLU A 82 5.58 -3.35 4.98
N PRO A 83 6.03 -2.33 5.75
CA PRO A 83 7.40 -2.31 6.26
C PRO A 83 7.72 -3.51 7.14
N PHE A 84 6.79 -3.95 7.99
CA PHE A 84 7.02 -5.09 8.89
C PHE A 84 7.14 -6.41 8.14
N PHE A 85 6.34 -6.62 7.09
CA PHE A 85 6.49 -7.79 6.24
C PHE A 85 7.86 -7.82 5.56
N PHE A 86 8.27 -6.73 4.89
CA PHE A 86 9.57 -6.69 4.21
C PHE A 86 10.75 -6.75 5.18
N MET A 87 10.66 -6.10 6.34
CA MET A 87 11.70 -6.19 7.37
C MET A 87 11.89 -7.64 7.84
N THR A 88 10.78 -8.35 8.07
CA THR A 88 10.82 -9.78 8.47
C THR A 88 11.39 -10.65 7.35
N ALA A 89 10.97 -10.43 6.11
CA ALA A 89 11.44 -11.16 4.93
C ALA A 89 12.93 -10.94 4.65
N ILE A 90 13.39 -9.69 4.73
CA ILE A 90 14.78 -9.31 4.50
C ILE A 90 15.67 -9.89 5.61
N THR A 91 15.30 -9.72 6.88
CA THR A 91 16.10 -10.22 8.01
C THR A 91 16.19 -11.75 8.00
N GLY A 92 15.06 -12.46 7.82
CA GLY A 92 15.06 -13.92 7.67
C GLY A 92 15.81 -14.41 6.43
N GLY A 93 15.75 -13.66 5.33
CA GLY A 93 16.46 -13.98 4.09
C GLY A 93 17.97 -13.75 4.18
N LEU A 94 18.40 -12.71 4.90
CA LEU A 94 19.81 -12.45 5.22
C LEU A 94 20.37 -13.54 6.13
N ALA A 95 19.59 -13.99 7.13
CA ALA A 95 19.95 -15.08 8.01
C ALA A 95 19.91 -16.48 7.35
N GLY A 96 19.46 -16.59 6.10
CA GLY A 96 19.37 -17.87 5.38
C GLY A 96 18.28 -18.81 5.91
N LEU A 97 17.32 -18.30 6.68
CA LEU A 97 16.28 -19.10 7.35
C LEU A 97 15.05 -19.35 6.46
N ILE A 98 14.92 -18.58 5.37
CA ILE A 98 13.77 -18.66 4.46
C ILE A 98 14.20 -19.34 3.16
N PRO A 99 13.61 -20.50 2.82
CA PRO A 99 13.82 -21.11 1.51
C PRO A 99 13.33 -20.19 0.39
N THR A 100 14.14 -19.98 -0.64
CA THR A 100 13.87 -18.99 -1.71
C THR A 100 12.51 -19.17 -2.37
N GLY A 101 12.13 -20.40 -2.75
CA GLY A 101 10.83 -20.64 -3.40
C GLY A 101 9.64 -20.22 -2.54
N ILE A 102 9.66 -20.59 -1.26
CA ILE A 102 8.61 -20.24 -0.29
C ILE A 102 8.61 -18.73 -0.04
N GLY A 103 9.78 -18.13 0.17
CA GLY A 103 9.93 -16.69 0.41
C GLY A 103 9.37 -15.86 -0.75
N CYS A 104 9.66 -16.24 -2.00
CA CYS A 104 9.13 -15.57 -3.19
C CYS A 104 7.60 -15.71 -3.29
N GLN A 105 7.06 -16.91 -3.07
CA GLN A 105 5.61 -17.15 -3.09
C GLN A 105 4.89 -16.31 -2.04
N LEU A 106 5.41 -16.25 -0.82
CA LEU A 106 4.85 -15.44 0.26
C LEU A 106 4.90 -13.94 -0.08
N ALA A 107 6.00 -13.45 -0.66
CA ALA A 107 6.12 -12.05 -1.06
C ALA A 107 5.13 -11.65 -2.17
N VAL A 108 4.95 -12.50 -3.18
CA VAL A 108 3.98 -12.29 -4.26
C VAL A 108 2.55 -12.37 -3.75
N ALA A 109 2.22 -13.35 -2.90
CA ALA A 109 0.91 -13.49 -2.30
C ALA A 109 0.58 -12.27 -1.42
N TYR A 110 1.52 -11.85 -0.57
CA TYR A 110 1.37 -10.66 0.27
C TYR A 110 1.12 -9.40 -0.57
N THR A 111 1.92 -9.20 -1.61
CA THR A 111 1.78 -8.06 -2.53
C THR A 111 0.40 -8.05 -3.19
N THR A 112 -0.04 -9.21 -3.71
CA THR A 112 -1.37 -9.37 -4.31
C THR A 112 -2.48 -9.04 -3.31
N CYS A 113 -2.38 -9.52 -2.06
CA CYS A 113 -3.33 -9.19 -1.00
C CYS A 113 -3.39 -7.69 -0.70
N ARG A 114 -2.24 -6.99 -0.67
CA ARG A 114 -2.21 -5.54 -0.39
C ARG A 114 -2.73 -4.69 -1.55
N ILE A 115 -2.48 -5.10 -2.79
CA ILE A 115 -3.09 -4.49 -3.98
C ILE A 115 -4.61 -4.73 -3.95
N GLY A 116 -5.05 -5.97 -3.73
CA GLY A 116 -6.47 -6.33 -3.64
C GLY A 116 -7.19 -5.57 -2.52
N HIS A 117 -6.58 -5.45 -1.34
CA HIS A 117 -7.09 -4.65 -0.23
C HIS A 117 -7.28 -3.18 -0.64
N THR A 118 -6.31 -2.60 -1.34
CA THR A 118 -6.36 -1.20 -1.80
C THR A 118 -7.46 -0.98 -2.83
N LEU A 119 -7.55 -1.85 -3.84
CA LEU A 119 -8.57 -1.78 -4.89
C LEU A 119 -9.97 -1.93 -4.29
N THR A 120 -10.18 -2.92 -3.42
CA THR A 120 -11.46 -3.11 -2.74
C THR A 120 -11.83 -1.93 -1.85
N TYR A 121 -10.85 -1.25 -1.24
CA TYR A 121 -11.08 -0.02 -0.48
C TYR A 121 -11.65 1.12 -1.34
N PHE A 122 -11.13 1.28 -2.57
CA PHE A 122 -11.57 2.30 -3.51
C PHE A 122 -12.99 2.05 -4.06
N LEU A 123 -13.43 0.81 -4.18
CA LEU A 123 -14.77 0.45 -4.68
C LEU A 123 -15.93 0.84 -3.75
N GLY A 124 -15.66 1.37 -2.56
CA GLY A 124 -16.72 1.88 -1.68
C GLY A 124 -17.33 0.84 -0.73
N PRO A 125 -17.98 1.27 0.36
CA PRO A 125 -18.50 0.39 1.42
C PRO A 125 -19.66 -0.48 0.95
N LYS A 126 -20.35 -0.10 -0.13
CA LYS A 126 -21.53 -0.81 -0.64
C LYS A 126 -21.18 -2.14 -1.30
N ILE A 127 -19.93 -2.33 -1.73
CA ILE A 127 -19.56 -3.47 -2.58
C ILE A 127 -18.55 -4.41 -1.88
N THR A 128 -17.72 -3.93 -0.95
CA THR A 128 -16.43 -4.61 -0.70
C THR A 128 -15.99 -4.83 0.74
N THR A 129 -16.88 -4.72 1.74
CA THR A 129 -16.49 -4.91 3.15
C THR A 129 -15.85 -6.27 3.43
N ALA A 130 -16.46 -7.37 2.95
CA ALA A 130 -15.91 -8.71 3.15
C ALA A 130 -14.61 -8.99 2.36
N PRO A 131 -14.52 -8.74 1.03
CA PRO A 131 -13.28 -8.94 0.27
C PRO A 131 -12.10 -8.13 0.81
N ARG A 132 -12.34 -6.89 1.24
CA ARG A 132 -11.32 -6.04 1.85
C ARG A 132 -10.77 -6.68 3.13
N SER A 133 -11.65 -7.07 4.05
CA SER A 133 -11.24 -7.69 5.31
C SER A 133 -10.49 -9.01 5.08
N VAL A 134 -10.95 -9.84 4.14
CA VAL A 134 -10.25 -11.08 3.77
C VAL A 134 -8.85 -10.77 3.24
N ALA A 135 -8.71 -9.83 2.30
CA ALA A 135 -7.39 -9.46 1.77
C ALA A 135 -6.44 -8.95 2.86
N TRP A 136 -6.95 -8.17 3.82
CA TRP A 136 -6.17 -7.71 4.96
C TRP A 136 -5.75 -8.86 5.89
N ILE A 137 -6.69 -9.73 6.29
CA ILE A 137 -6.43 -10.88 7.16
C ILE A 137 -5.42 -11.82 6.52
N THR A 138 -5.60 -12.18 5.25
CA THR A 138 -4.67 -13.04 4.51
C THR A 138 -3.28 -12.42 4.48
N GLY A 139 -3.16 -11.13 4.18
CA GLY A 139 -1.89 -10.42 4.22
C GLY A 139 -1.20 -10.48 5.59
N SER A 140 -1.96 -10.34 6.68
CA SER A 140 -1.43 -10.43 8.04
C SER A 140 -1.01 -11.86 8.42
N VAL A 141 -1.78 -12.88 8.02
CA VAL A 141 -1.44 -14.29 8.22
C VAL A 141 -0.15 -14.65 7.49
N LEU A 142 0.10 -14.11 6.30
CA LEU A 142 1.36 -14.33 5.56
C LEU A 142 2.56 -13.76 6.31
N THR A 143 2.43 -12.58 6.92
CA THR A 143 3.49 -12.01 7.79
C THR A 143 3.76 -12.91 8.99
N LEU A 144 2.71 -13.37 9.67
CA LEU A 144 2.84 -14.25 10.84
C LEU A 144 3.44 -15.61 10.45
N GLY A 145 3.01 -16.19 9.33
CA GLY A 145 3.55 -17.44 8.80
C GLY A 145 5.04 -17.32 8.49
N LEU A 146 5.48 -16.20 7.91
CA LEU A 146 6.90 -15.92 7.69
C LEU A 146 7.68 -15.86 9.01
N GLY A 147 7.14 -15.19 10.02
CA GLY A 147 7.71 -15.17 11.37
C GLY A 147 7.80 -16.57 11.99
N GLY A 148 6.77 -17.40 11.81
CA GLY A 148 6.76 -18.80 12.26
C GLY A 148 7.85 -19.65 11.60
N ILE A 149 8.08 -19.49 10.29
CA ILE A 149 9.17 -20.16 9.58
C ILE A 149 10.52 -19.77 10.19
N ILE A 150 10.75 -18.49 10.42
CA ILE A 150 12.01 -17.99 11.02
C ILE A 150 12.21 -18.57 12.43
N LEU A 151 11.15 -18.57 13.26
CA LEU A 151 11.24 -19.02 14.65
C LEU A 151 11.38 -20.54 14.80
N SER A 152 10.87 -21.32 13.85
CA SER A 152 10.96 -22.80 13.84
C SER A 152 12.31 -23.35 13.38
N LYS A 153 13.21 -22.50 12.89
CA LYS A 153 14.56 -22.86 12.42
C LYS A 153 15.65 -22.66 13.48
N LYS A 154 15.26 -22.47 14.74
CA LYS A 154 16.14 -22.57 15.91
C LYS A 154 16.48 -24.03 16.18
#